data_AF-A0A7Y2CPL4-F1
#
_entry.id   AF-A0A7Y2CPL4-F1
#
_cell.length_a   1.000
_cell.length_b   1.000
_cell.length_c   1.000
_cell.angle_alpha   90.00
_cell.angle_beta   90.00
_cell.angle_gamma   90.00
#
_symmetry.space_group_name_H-M   'P 1'
#
loop_
_entity.id
_entity.type
_entity.pdbx_description
1 polymer ?
#
loop_
_entity_poly.entity_id
_entity_poly.type
_entity_poly.pdbx_seq_one_letter_code
_entity_poly.pdbx_strand_id
1 'polypeptide(L)'
;VYTELRRGMYGLPQAGRIANELLVERMAPHGYEPVAITAGLWRHRERDTKFTLIVDDFGVKYTSDDDAEHLLSTLRKYYRVTTDWSGTRYAGITLDWDYDNRTVDLSMPGYIERCLQRFEHPPPTRPEHAPHAWQTPTYGKRTQLAPLPDSSPSLDLQDTKRVQQIVGVILFYARAIDPTPLVALSDLATQQANPTEHTMKAVTKLLNYLATHPDAILRYTASDMCLWTHSDASYLSVIKARSRVAGYFFLSDFPENPDKPPGDTDPPPASNGAVSVLVQIPKEVLSSAAEAELAGGYYTAKEAVPMRILLEELGHPQPPTPLQTDNSTATGIANDTVRQRRSKAMDMRFYWIRDRVRQKQFHVYWRKGTLNRADYFTKHHPPSHHQDVRSTYLHDPNASRNYFEILQDDVDEDVEPEPPDGPVPSPPADSLSSNAHSDESGEGVLIPSHYRDLD
;
A
#
# COMPACT_ATOMS: atom_id res chain seq x y z
N VAL A 1 18.00 -37.46 33.12
CA VAL A 1 17.35 -36.21 32.63
C VAL A 1 17.91 -35.07 33.45
N TYR A 2 18.56 -34.06 32.84
CA TYR A 2 19.17 -32.94 33.58
C TYR A 2 18.19 -31.79 33.84
N THR A 3 17.27 -31.53 32.90
CA THR A 3 16.13 -30.60 33.08
C THR A 3 14.97 -31.06 32.21
N GLU A 4 13.74 -30.85 32.67
CA GLU A 4 12.50 -31.18 31.93
C GLU A 4 11.53 -30.00 31.99
N LEU A 5 10.97 -29.63 30.84
CA LEU A 5 9.97 -28.57 30.73
C LEU A 5 8.57 -29.14 30.95
N ARG A 6 7.93 -28.72 32.04
CA ARG A 6 6.58 -29.16 32.43
C ARG A 6 5.47 -28.18 32.02
N ARG A 7 5.83 -27.03 31.45
CA ARG A 7 4.91 -25.97 31.00
C ARG A 7 5.37 -25.38 29.67
N GLY A 8 4.49 -24.64 29.01
CA GLY A 8 4.86 -23.83 27.84
C GLY A 8 6.01 -22.89 28.18
N MET A 9 7.03 -22.86 27.32
CA MET A 9 8.23 -22.04 27.49
C MET A 9 8.37 -21.10 26.30
N TYR A 10 8.59 -19.82 26.58
CA TYR A 10 8.82 -18.81 25.55
C TYR A 10 10.04 -19.15 24.70
N GLY A 11 9.97 -18.84 23.40
CA GLY A 11 11.04 -19.10 22.43
C GLY A 11 11.00 -20.47 21.77
N LEU A 12 10.15 -21.39 22.23
CA LEU A 12 9.90 -22.65 21.51
C LEU A 12 8.89 -22.42 20.36
N PRO A 13 9.12 -22.99 19.16
CA PRO A 13 8.21 -22.82 18.01
C PRO A 13 6.75 -23.21 18.29
N GLN A 14 6.54 -24.20 19.15
CA GLN A 14 5.22 -24.70 19.54
C GLN A 14 4.54 -23.89 20.65
N ALA A 15 5.25 -22.97 21.33
CA ALA A 15 4.74 -22.32 22.53
C ALA A 15 3.46 -21.51 22.27
N GLY A 16 3.44 -20.73 21.18
CA GLY A 16 2.27 -19.94 20.80
C GLY A 16 1.06 -20.81 20.47
N ARG A 17 1.27 -21.93 19.77
CA ARG A 17 0.20 -22.87 19.43
C ARG A 17 -0.41 -23.50 20.69
N ILE A 18 0.42 -24.02 21.59
CA ILE A 18 -0.04 -24.65 22.83
C ILE A 18 -0.78 -23.64 23.71
N ALA A 19 -0.30 -22.40 23.79
CA ALA A 19 -0.98 -21.34 24.53
C ALA A 19 -2.35 -21.02 23.94
N ASN A 20 -2.45 -20.96 22.60
CA ASN A 20 -3.71 -20.72 21.91
C ASN A 20 -4.71 -21.89 22.08
N GLU A 21 -4.27 -23.14 21.90
CA GLU A 21 -5.10 -24.33 22.12
C GLU A 21 -5.69 -24.36 23.54
N LEU A 22 -4.86 -24.08 24.55
CA LEU A 22 -5.29 -23.99 25.94
C LEU A 22 -6.25 -22.82 26.19
N LEU A 23 -6.03 -21.67 25.53
CA LEU A 23 -6.95 -20.55 25.61
C LEU A 23 -8.31 -20.92 25.01
N VAL A 24 -8.36 -21.59 23.86
CA VAL A 24 -9.61 -22.05 23.24
C VAL A 24 -10.39 -22.95 24.20
N GLU A 25 -9.72 -23.95 24.78
CA GLU A 25 -10.34 -24.86 25.74
C GLU A 25 -10.94 -24.13 26.95
N ARG A 26 -10.21 -23.14 27.49
CA ARG A 26 -10.64 -22.37 28.67
C ARG A 26 -11.73 -21.36 28.39
N MET A 27 -11.73 -20.77 27.19
CA MET A 27 -12.64 -19.69 26.80
C MET A 27 -13.97 -20.22 26.26
N ALA A 28 -13.98 -21.39 25.60
CA ALA A 28 -15.18 -21.98 24.99
C ALA A 28 -16.37 -22.20 25.94
N PRO A 29 -16.20 -22.67 27.20
CA PRO A 29 -17.30 -22.80 28.15
C PRO A 29 -17.98 -21.47 28.51
N HIS A 30 -17.29 -20.35 28.31
CA HIS A 30 -17.81 -18.99 28.60
C HIS A 30 -18.20 -18.26 27.31
N GLY A 31 -18.44 -18.98 26.21
CA GLY A 31 -19.03 -18.43 24.99
C GLY A 31 -18.08 -17.71 24.05
N TYR A 32 -16.77 -17.73 24.31
CA TYR A 32 -15.75 -17.13 23.44
C TYR A 32 -15.10 -18.17 22.53
N GLU A 33 -14.94 -17.83 21.26
CA GLU A 33 -14.34 -18.69 20.24
C GLU A 33 -13.50 -17.87 19.24
N PRO A 34 -12.43 -18.46 18.67
CA PRO A 34 -11.73 -17.84 17.56
C PRO A 34 -12.67 -17.79 16.35
N VAL A 35 -12.53 -16.76 15.52
CA VAL A 35 -13.23 -16.69 14.24
C VAL A 35 -12.64 -17.70 13.25
N ALA A 36 -13.38 -18.02 12.20
CA ALA A 36 -13.06 -19.14 11.33
C ALA A 36 -11.85 -18.88 10.42
N ILE A 37 -11.69 -17.64 9.93
CA ILE A 37 -10.70 -17.32 8.90
C ILE A 37 -9.59 -16.42 9.45
N THR A 38 -9.93 -15.36 10.18
CA THR A 38 -8.91 -14.44 10.68
C THR A 38 -8.24 -14.95 11.95
N ALA A 39 -7.05 -15.51 11.80
CA ALA A 39 -6.25 -16.00 12.91
C ALA A 39 -5.99 -14.89 13.94
N GLY A 40 -6.19 -15.22 15.23
CA GLY A 40 -5.98 -14.29 16.34
C GLY A 40 -7.18 -13.38 16.65
N LEU A 41 -8.20 -13.32 15.78
CA LEU A 41 -9.46 -12.65 16.10
C LEU A 41 -10.40 -13.63 16.82
N TRP A 42 -11.06 -13.12 17.86
CA TRP A 42 -12.02 -13.84 18.68
C TRP A 42 -13.32 -13.07 18.79
N ARG A 43 -14.40 -13.80 19.00
CA ARG A 43 -15.73 -13.26 19.27
C ARG A 43 -16.39 -14.00 20.41
N HIS A 44 -17.33 -13.34 21.06
CA HIS A 44 -18.34 -14.03 21.85
C HIS A 44 -19.52 -14.44 20.95
N ARG A 45 -20.23 -15.52 21.31
CA ARG A 45 -21.39 -16.03 20.53
C ARG A 45 -22.62 -15.13 20.56
N GLU A 46 -22.92 -14.57 21.73
CA GLU A 46 -24.14 -13.77 21.96
C GLU A 46 -23.88 -12.29 22.25
N ARG A 47 -22.84 -11.97 23.01
CA ARG A 47 -22.34 -10.62 23.32
C ARG A 47 -21.61 -9.98 22.14
N ASP A 48 -21.61 -8.66 22.06
CA ASP A 48 -20.87 -7.90 21.03
C ASP A 48 -19.41 -7.66 21.43
N THR A 49 -18.82 -8.57 22.20
CA THR A 49 -17.39 -8.55 22.51
C THR A 49 -16.60 -9.23 21.41
N LYS A 50 -15.62 -8.54 20.86
CA LYS A 50 -14.61 -9.10 19.97
C LYS A 50 -13.24 -8.71 20.47
N PHE A 51 -12.24 -9.56 20.28
CA PHE A 51 -10.88 -9.20 20.64
C PHE A 51 -9.83 -9.84 19.75
N THR A 52 -8.72 -9.15 19.57
CA THR A 52 -7.54 -9.67 18.89
C THR A 52 -6.48 -10.09 19.91
N LEU A 53 -5.87 -11.25 19.70
CA LEU A 53 -4.77 -11.75 20.51
C LEU A 53 -3.47 -11.70 19.71
N ILE A 54 -2.54 -10.84 20.13
CA ILE A 54 -1.20 -10.75 19.56
C ILE A 54 -0.21 -11.13 20.66
N VAL A 55 0.36 -12.34 20.56
CA VAL A 55 1.22 -12.93 21.60
C VAL A 55 0.45 -13.03 22.93
N ASP A 56 0.64 -12.09 23.84
CA ASP A 56 0.01 -11.97 25.16
C ASP A 56 -0.89 -10.74 25.30
N ASP A 57 -0.91 -9.85 24.30
CA ASP A 57 -1.73 -8.63 24.31
C ASP A 57 -3.12 -8.87 23.71
N PHE A 58 -4.15 -8.48 24.46
CA PHE A 58 -5.55 -8.49 24.04
C PHE A 58 -5.99 -7.08 23.63
N GLY A 59 -6.42 -6.90 22.38
CA GLY A 59 -7.09 -5.69 21.92
C GLY A 59 -8.59 -5.94 21.92
N VAL A 60 -9.34 -5.30 22.81
CA VAL A 60 -10.76 -5.63 23.05
C VAL A 60 -11.67 -4.55 22.48
N LYS A 61 -12.56 -4.94 21.57
CA LYS A 61 -13.69 -4.15 21.07
C LYS A 61 -14.94 -4.55 21.85
N TYR A 62 -15.57 -3.57 22.51
CA TYR A 62 -16.80 -3.75 23.26
C TYR A 62 -17.66 -2.48 23.18
N THR A 63 -18.97 -2.65 23.36
CA THR A 63 -19.96 -1.55 23.38
C THR A 63 -20.66 -1.41 24.74
N SER A 64 -20.40 -2.35 25.66
CA SER A 64 -20.95 -2.39 27.02
C SER A 64 -19.87 -2.81 28.00
N ASP A 65 -19.78 -2.11 29.14
CA ASP A 65 -18.82 -2.43 30.20
C ASP A 65 -19.08 -3.84 30.77
N ASP A 66 -20.35 -4.27 30.86
CA ASP A 66 -20.72 -5.60 31.32
C ASP A 66 -20.11 -6.71 30.43
N ASP A 67 -20.04 -6.46 29.12
CA ASP A 67 -19.48 -7.37 28.14
C ASP A 67 -17.95 -7.48 28.28
N ALA A 68 -17.28 -6.35 28.51
CA ALA A 68 -15.85 -6.32 28.80
C ALA A 68 -15.52 -6.97 30.15
N GLU A 69 -16.32 -6.73 31.18
CA GLU A 69 -16.17 -7.36 32.50
C GLU A 69 -16.40 -8.87 32.44
N HIS A 70 -17.34 -9.33 31.61
CA HIS A 70 -17.54 -10.76 31.38
C HIS A 70 -16.28 -11.43 30.82
N LEU A 71 -15.62 -10.82 29.82
CA LEU A 71 -14.34 -11.29 29.29
C LEU A 71 -13.26 -11.30 30.37
N LEU A 72 -13.12 -10.19 31.08
CA LEU A 72 -12.09 -9.99 32.09
C LEU A 72 -12.22 -10.97 33.26
N SER A 73 -13.44 -11.15 33.77
CA SER A 73 -13.75 -12.10 34.84
C SER A 73 -13.44 -13.53 34.40
N THR A 74 -13.70 -13.86 33.13
CA THR A 74 -13.37 -15.17 32.55
C THR A 74 -11.86 -15.38 32.48
N LEU A 75 -11.11 -14.41 31.95
CA LEU A 75 -9.65 -14.50 31.88
C LEU A 75 -9.01 -14.63 33.27
N ARG A 76 -9.51 -13.87 34.26
CA ARG A 76 -9.02 -13.90 35.65
C ARG A 76 -9.19 -15.26 36.34
N LYS A 77 -10.09 -16.13 35.88
CA LYS A 77 -10.23 -17.51 36.39
C LYS A 77 -8.98 -18.35 36.10
N TYR A 78 -8.28 -18.05 35.00
CA TYR A 78 -7.21 -18.90 34.47
C TYR A 78 -5.84 -18.22 34.38
N TYR A 79 -5.80 -16.88 34.37
CA TYR A 79 -4.61 -16.09 34.14
C TYR A 79 -4.52 -14.90 35.09
N ARG A 80 -3.28 -14.44 35.34
CA ARG A 80 -3.04 -13.13 35.94
C ARG A 80 -3.12 -12.09 34.81
N VAL A 81 -4.04 -11.14 34.94
CA VAL A 81 -4.33 -10.16 33.89
C VAL A 81 -4.04 -8.75 34.40
N THR A 82 -3.40 -7.94 33.56
CA THR A 82 -3.32 -6.48 33.69
C THR A 82 -4.25 -5.84 32.67
N THR A 83 -4.84 -4.70 33.00
CA THR A 83 -5.84 -4.04 32.17
C THR A 83 -5.48 -2.59 31.95
N ASP A 84 -5.71 -2.11 30.73
CA ASP A 84 -5.74 -0.70 30.35
C ASP A 84 -7.11 -0.42 29.72
N TRP A 85 -8.02 0.15 30.49
CA TRP A 85 -9.38 0.47 30.03
C TRP A 85 -9.42 1.65 29.05
N SER A 86 -8.43 2.55 29.15
CA SER A 86 -8.26 3.66 28.20
C SER A 86 -7.71 3.19 26.85
N GLY A 87 -7.22 1.95 26.74
CA GLY A 87 -6.76 1.38 25.48
C GLY A 87 -5.64 2.19 24.83
N THR A 88 -4.73 2.75 25.65
CA THR A 88 -3.70 3.70 25.22
C THR A 88 -2.52 3.02 24.53
N ARG A 89 -2.40 1.70 24.66
CA ARG A 89 -1.29 0.94 24.09
C ARG A 89 -1.72 -0.43 23.61
N TYR A 90 -1.34 -0.78 22.38
CA TYR A 90 -1.57 -2.11 21.82
C TYR A 90 -0.43 -2.53 20.89
N ALA A 91 0.15 -3.71 21.11
CA ALA A 91 1.26 -4.25 20.31
C ALA A 91 2.45 -3.28 20.11
N GLY A 92 2.71 -2.43 21.11
CA GLY A 92 3.78 -1.42 21.06
C GLY A 92 3.42 -0.11 20.37
N ILE A 93 2.18 0.06 19.90
CA ILE A 93 1.63 1.29 19.32
C ILE A 93 0.88 2.05 20.42
N THR A 94 1.10 3.36 20.47
CA THR A 94 0.33 4.29 21.30
C THR A 94 -0.93 4.73 20.55
N LEU A 95 -2.06 4.70 21.23
CA LEU A 95 -3.38 5.09 20.74
C LEU A 95 -3.88 6.27 21.55
N ASP A 96 -4.03 7.43 20.91
CA ASP A 96 -4.59 8.63 21.52
C ASP A 96 -6.02 8.84 21.00
N TRP A 97 -6.99 8.54 21.86
CA TRP A 97 -8.41 8.52 21.51
C TRP A 97 -9.05 9.89 21.76
N ASP A 98 -9.61 10.47 20.71
CA ASP A 98 -10.47 11.65 20.80
C ASP A 98 -11.91 11.22 20.46
N TYR A 99 -12.67 10.89 21.50
CA TYR A 99 -14.04 10.43 21.36
C TYR A 99 -15.00 11.55 20.95
N ASP A 100 -14.70 12.81 21.27
CA ASP A 100 -15.53 13.97 20.91
C ASP A 100 -15.47 14.23 19.40
N ASN A 101 -14.26 14.22 18.83
CA ASN A 101 -14.04 14.36 17.39
C ASN A 101 -14.11 13.02 16.62
N ARG A 102 -14.29 11.90 17.33
CA ARG A 102 -14.36 10.53 16.79
C ARG A 102 -13.11 10.15 15.97
N THR A 103 -11.94 10.50 16.48
CA THR A 103 -10.64 10.18 15.87
C THR A 103 -9.75 9.40 16.83
N VAL A 104 -8.79 8.67 16.28
CA VAL A 104 -7.69 8.08 17.06
C VAL A 104 -6.37 8.30 16.35
N ASP A 105 -5.39 8.79 17.09
CA ASP A 105 -4.03 9.03 16.61
C ASP A 105 -3.11 7.90 17.05
N LEU A 106 -2.49 7.26 16.08
CA LEU A 106 -1.53 6.17 16.27
C LEU A 106 -0.12 6.73 16.16
N SER A 107 0.71 6.41 17.15
CA SER A 107 2.12 6.80 17.15
C SER A 107 3.00 5.79 17.88
N MET A 108 4.33 5.93 17.74
CA MET A 108 5.32 5.12 18.44
C MET A 108 6.42 6.00 19.04
N PRO A 109 6.12 6.76 20.11
CA PRO A 109 7.02 7.78 20.64
C PRO A 109 8.38 7.21 21.06
N GLY A 110 9.45 7.92 20.64
CA GLY A 110 10.85 7.55 20.89
C GLY A 110 11.29 6.24 20.20
N TYR A 111 10.49 5.64 19.33
CA TYR A 111 10.88 4.40 18.64
C TYR A 111 12.08 4.63 17.72
N ILE A 112 12.03 5.67 16.90
CA ILE A 112 13.13 6.05 16.01
C ILE A 112 14.36 6.46 16.83
N GLU A 113 14.19 7.24 17.90
CA GLU A 113 15.31 7.62 18.78
C GLU A 113 16.05 6.39 19.34
N ARG A 114 15.31 5.42 19.91
CA ARG A 114 15.89 4.16 20.40
C ARG A 114 16.53 3.34 19.30
N CYS A 115 15.96 3.35 18.09
CA CYS A 115 16.51 2.69 16.91
C CYS A 115 17.88 3.30 16.54
N LEU A 116 17.96 4.63 16.43
CA LEU A 116 19.20 5.34 16.11
C LEU A 116 20.27 5.12 17.18
N GLN A 117 19.91 5.17 18.47
CA GLN A 117 20.81 4.85 19.58
C GLN A 117 21.32 3.41 19.51
N ARG A 118 20.42 2.43 19.29
CA ARG A 118 20.77 1.00 19.18
C ARG A 118 21.78 0.74 18.08
N PHE A 119 21.69 1.45 16.97
CA PHE A 119 22.61 1.31 15.84
C PHE A 119 23.77 2.30 15.90
N GLU A 120 23.93 3.10 16.96
CA GLU A 120 24.98 4.11 17.06
C GLU A 120 25.01 5.04 15.83
N HIS A 121 23.82 5.36 15.28
CA HIS A 121 23.70 6.23 14.11
C HIS A 121 23.83 7.69 14.54
N PRO A 122 24.82 8.44 14.02
CA PRO A 122 25.01 9.82 14.40
C PRO A 122 23.87 10.71 13.87
N PRO A 123 23.55 11.83 14.55
CA PRO A 123 22.62 12.81 14.01
C PRO A 123 23.08 13.30 12.63
N PRO A 124 22.17 13.45 11.66
CA PRO A 124 22.53 13.91 10.33
C PRO A 124 23.02 15.37 10.37
N THR A 125 24.07 15.68 9.62
CA THR A 125 24.61 17.05 9.51
C THR A 125 23.68 18.01 8.77
N ARG A 126 22.79 17.47 7.95
CA ARG A 126 21.75 18.21 7.23
C ARG A 126 20.45 17.39 7.24
N PRO A 127 19.27 18.05 7.31
CA PRO A 127 17.99 17.36 7.15
C PRO A 127 17.94 16.54 5.87
N GLU A 128 17.38 15.33 5.97
CA GLU A 128 17.16 14.44 4.84
C GLU A 128 15.66 14.26 4.67
N HIS A 129 15.09 14.80 3.58
CA HIS A 129 13.65 14.78 3.35
C HIS A 129 13.19 13.73 2.32
N ALA A 130 14.08 12.82 1.90
CA ALA A 130 13.72 11.64 1.10
C ALA A 130 14.38 10.36 1.64
N PRO A 131 13.65 9.23 1.76
CA PRO A 131 14.17 7.98 2.31
C PRO A 131 15.11 7.23 1.36
N HIS A 132 15.13 7.59 0.07
CA HIS A 132 15.94 6.95 -0.98
C HIS A 132 16.54 8.00 -1.94
N ALA A 133 17.57 7.60 -2.68
CA ALA A 133 18.07 8.41 -3.78
C ALA A 133 17.04 8.47 -4.92
N TRP A 134 16.86 9.64 -5.51
CA TRP A 134 16.03 9.83 -6.70
C TRP A 134 16.93 10.20 -7.87
N GLN A 135 16.54 9.82 -9.09
CA GLN A 135 17.23 10.23 -10.31
C GLN A 135 16.50 11.43 -10.91
N THR A 136 17.22 12.53 -11.09
CA THR A 136 16.67 13.71 -11.77
C THR A 136 16.36 13.38 -13.23
N PRO A 137 15.11 13.55 -13.71
CA PRO A 137 14.77 13.35 -15.11
C PRO A 137 15.65 14.23 -15.98
N THR A 138 16.51 13.61 -16.81
CA THR A 138 17.33 14.35 -17.76
C THR A 138 16.53 14.51 -19.05
N TYR A 139 15.97 15.70 -19.28
CA TYR A 139 15.22 15.99 -20.51
C TYR A 139 16.09 15.72 -21.76
N GLY A 140 15.56 14.97 -22.72
CA GLY A 140 16.22 14.70 -24.01
C GLY A 140 17.11 13.46 -24.09
N LYS A 141 17.25 12.65 -23.01
CA LYS A 141 17.87 11.32 -23.07
C LYS A 141 16.83 10.22 -22.86
N ARG A 142 17.00 9.09 -23.54
CA ARG A 142 16.18 7.89 -23.33
C ARG A 142 16.40 7.44 -21.88
N THR A 143 15.39 7.62 -21.03
CA THR A 143 15.44 7.18 -19.63
C THR A 143 15.68 5.69 -19.61
N GLN A 144 16.80 5.26 -19.01
CA GLN A 144 17.02 3.85 -18.74
C GLN A 144 16.00 3.44 -17.69
N LEU A 145 15.02 2.61 -18.09
CA LEU A 145 13.89 2.27 -17.21
C LEU A 145 14.36 1.52 -15.95
N ALA A 146 15.41 0.69 -16.08
CA ALA A 146 15.95 -0.11 -14.98
C ALA A 146 17.37 0.32 -14.59
N PRO A 147 17.67 0.46 -13.28
CA PRO A 147 19.03 0.70 -12.81
C PRO A 147 19.96 -0.48 -13.14
N LEU A 148 21.23 -0.16 -13.41
CA LEU A 148 22.28 -1.15 -13.64
C LEU A 148 22.55 -1.98 -12.37
N PRO A 149 23.03 -3.24 -12.51
CA PRO A 149 23.51 -4.01 -11.37
C PRO A 149 24.59 -3.24 -10.61
N ASP A 150 24.51 -3.29 -9.28
CA ASP A 150 25.51 -2.69 -8.42
C ASP A 150 26.84 -3.45 -8.53
N SER A 151 27.92 -2.71 -8.73
CA SER A 151 29.29 -3.20 -8.84
C SER A 151 30.16 -2.83 -7.64
N SER A 152 29.59 -2.20 -6.60
CA SER A 152 30.32 -1.85 -5.39
C SER A 152 30.69 -3.09 -4.56
N PRO A 153 31.75 -2.99 -3.72
CA PRO A 153 32.21 -4.13 -2.92
C PRO A 153 31.12 -4.68 -1.99
N SER A 154 31.09 -6.00 -1.82
CA SER A 154 30.26 -6.68 -0.82
C SER A 154 30.70 -6.33 0.59
N LEU A 155 29.75 -6.20 1.51
CA LEU A 155 30.02 -5.99 2.93
C LEU A 155 30.49 -7.28 3.62
N ASP A 156 31.14 -7.14 4.77
CA ASP A 156 31.49 -8.28 5.62
C ASP A 156 30.25 -8.85 6.36
N LEU A 157 30.44 -9.93 7.12
CA LEU A 157 29.34 -10.58 7.86
C LEU A 157 28.75 -9.69 8.96
N GLN A 158 29.57 -8.83 9.59
CA GLN A 158 29.14 -7.97 10.67
C GLN A 158 28.23 -6.87 10.14
N ASP A 159 28.66 -6.19 9.08
CA ASP A 159 27.88 -5.15 8.40
C ASP A 159 26.66 -5.72 7.69
N THR A 160 26.76 -6.93 7.13
CA THR A 160 25.59 -7.64 6.58
C THR A 160 24.53 -7.86 7.64
N LYS A 161 24.92 -8.34 8.83
CA LYS A 161 24.00 -8.54 9.95
C LYS A 161 23.41 -7.22 10.43
N ARG A 162 24.21 -6.15 10.46
CA ARG A 162 23.77 -4.79 10.81
C ARG A 162 22.68 -4.29 9.85
N VAL A 163 22.88 -4.42 8.53
CA VAL A 163 21.88 -4.05 7.52
C VAL A 163 20.58 -4.82 7.73
N GLN A 164 20.64 -6.13 7.92
CA GLN A 164 19.46 -6.97 8.14
C GLN A 164 18.67 -6.57 9.41
N GLN A 165 19.39 -6.25 10.49
CA GLN A 165 18.77 -5.78 11.73
C GLN A 165 18.08 -4.43 11.56
N ILE A 166 18.73 -3.48 10.86
CA ILE A 166 18.16 -2.16 10.60
C ILE A 166 16.90 -2.29 9.75
N VAL A 167 16.96 -3.04 8.65
CA VAL A 167 15.80 -3.29 7.77
C VAL A 167 14.64 -3.90 8.56
N GLY A 168 14.90 -4.91 9.40
CA GLY A 168 13.87 -5.56 10.20
C GLY A 168 13.20 -4.64 11.22
N VAL A 169 13.99 -3.82 11.93
CA VAL A 169 13.48 -2.87 12.94
C VAL A 169 12.63 -1.78 12.27
N ILE A 170 13.14 -1.16 11.21
CA ILE A 170 12.41 -0.07 10.55
C ILE A 170 11.15 -0.60 9.86
N LEU A 171 11.18 -1.81 9.29
CA LEU A 171 10.00 -2.39 8.62
C LEU A 171 8.80 -2.53 9.55
N PHE A 172 9.01 -2.82 10.84
CA PHE A 172 7.92 -2.86 11.82
C PHE A 172 7.28 -1.48 11.99
N TYR A 173 8.09 -0.45 12.26
CA TYR A 173 7.62 0.94 12.38
C TYR A 173 6.91 1.42 11.11
N ALA A 174 7.48 1.08 9.95
CA ALA A 174 6.97 1.56 8.67
C ALA A 174 5.61 0.95 8.30
N ARG A 175 5.37 -0.30 8.71
CA ARG A 175 4.08 -0.97 8.52
C ARG A 175 3.04 -0.57 9.56
N ALA A 176 3.49 -0.19 10.76
CA ALA A 176 2.60 0.16 11.86
C ALA A 176 2.12 1.61 11.80
N ILE A 177 3.03 2.56 11.51
CA ILE A 177 2.78 4.00 11.62
C ILE A 177 3.20 4.77 10.37
N ASP A 178 4.48 4.70 9.98
CA ASP A 178 5.03 5.56 8.93
C ASP A 178 5.24 4.81 7.60
N PRO A 179 4.29 4.86 6.64
CA PRO A 179 4.46 4.14 5.38
C PRO A 179 5.49 4.79 4.46
N THR A 180 5.95 6.02 4.69
CA THR A 180 6.79 6.75 3.73
C THR A 180 8.15 6.12 3.37
N PRO A 181 8.84 5.35 4.23
CA PRO A 181 10.07 4.67 3.88
C PRO A 181 9.86 3.32 3.19
N LEU A 182 8.61 2.85 2.99
CA LEU A 182 8.34 1.51 2.47
C LEU A 182 8.96 1.25 1.09
N VAL A 183 9.04 2.26 0.22
CA VAL A 183 9.70 2.13 -1.09
C VAL A 183 11.19 1.85 -0.92
N ALA A 184 11.87 2.64 -0.09
CA ALA A 184 13.29 2.45 0.22
C ALA A 184 13.54 1.08 0.87
N LEU A 185 12.68 0.67 1.80
CA LEU A 185 12.75 -0.63 2.45
C LEU A 185 12.53 -1.79 1.47
N SER A 186 11.64 -1.63 0.48
CA SER A 186 11.40 -2.66 -0.54
C SER A 186 12.68 -2.97 -1.32
N ASP A 187 13.46 -1.95 -1.67
CA ASP A 187 14.74 -2.11 -2.37
C ASP A 187 15.80 -2.72 -1.46
N LEU A 188 15.96 -2.16 -0.25
CA LEU A 188 16.92 -2.66 0.74
C LEU A 188 16.66 -4.12 1.10
N ALA A 189 15.40 -4.54 1.19
CA ALA A 189 15.01 -5.91 1.47
C ALA A 189 15.45 -6.89 0.37
N THR A 190 15.56 -6.46 -0.88
CA THR A 190 16.11 -7.29 -1.97
C THR A 190 17.63 -7.40 -1.94
N GLN A 191 18.31 -6.43 -1.33
CA GLN A 191 19.78 -6.33 -1.29
C GLN A 191 20.38 -6.95 -0.01
N GLN A 192 19.63 -6.98 1.10
CA GLN A 192 20.14 -7.37 2.43
C GLN A 192 20.76 -8.78 2.55
N ALA A 193 20.50 -9.68 1.59
CA ALA A 193 21.10 -11.01 1.57
C ALA A 193 22.57 -10.97 1.12
N ASN A 194 22.91 -10.02 0.25
CA ASN A 194 24.27 -9.79 -0.23
C ASN A 194 24.49 -8.26 -0.34
N PRO A 195 24.51 -7.53 0.79
CA PRO A 195 24.57 -6.09 0.77
C PRO A 195 25.96 -5.61 0.35
N THR A 196 26.00 -4.41 -0.22
CA THR A 196 27.21 -3.77 -0.71
C THR A 196 27.45 -2.43 -0.02
N GLU A 197 28.57 -1.77 -0.31
CA GLU A 197 28.80 -0.40 0.12
C GLU A 197 27.70 0.57 -0.34
N HIS A 198 27.12 0.35 -1.53
CA HIS A 198 25.96 1.12 -1.98
C HIS A 198 24.73 0.87 -1.09
N THR A 199 24.46 -0.38 -0.73
CA THR A 199 23.38 -0.71 0.21
C THR A 199 23.58 0.01 1.55
N MET A 200 24.81 0.05 2.07
CA MET A 200 25.09 0.75 3.33
C MET A 200 24.88 2.27 3.23
N LYS A 201 25.21 2.89 2.09
CA LYS A 201 24.88 4.30 1.83
C LYS A 201 23.37 4.54 1.79
N ALA A 202 22.62 3.65 1.16
CA ALA A 202 21.15 3.73 1.11
C ALA A 202 20.52 3.57 2.51
N VAL A 203 21.02 2.63 3.34
CA VAL A 203 20.59 2.48 4.73
C VAL A 203 20.90 3.73 5.55
N THR A 204 22.09 4.33 5.38
CA THR A 204 22.47 5.57 6.06
C THR A 204 21.52 6.71 5.68
N LYS A 205 21.16 6.84 4.40
CA LYS A 205 20.19 7.82 3.93
C LYS A 205 18.81 7.61 4.57
N LEU A 206 18.33 6.37 4.62
CA LEU A 206 17.07 6.03 5.28
C LEU A 206 17.08 6.41 6.77
N LEU A 207 18.16 6.11 7.49
CA LEU A 207 18.29 6.48 8.91
C LEU A 207 18.33 8.00 9.11
N ASN A 208 19.00 8.75 8.23
CA ASN A 208 18.99 10.21 8.26
C ASN A 208 17.58 10.78 8.00
N TYR A 209 16.81 10.15 7.10
CA TYR A 209 15.43 10.53 6.84
C TYR A 209 14.54 10.34 8.07
N LEU A 210 14.63 9.18 8.72
CA LEU A 210 13.89 8.89 9.95
C LEU A 210 14.33 9.80 11.11
N ALA A 211 15.62 10.12 11.21
CA ALA A 211 16.12 11.08 12.19
C ALA A 211 15.59 12.50 11.94
N THR A 212 15.28 12.84 10.70
CA THR A 212 14.69 14.13 10.32
C THR A 212 13.19 14.18 10.63
N HIS A 213 12.49 13.03 10.55
CA HIS A 213 11.04 12.91 10.75
C HIS A 213 10.69 11.80 11.77
N PRO A 214 11.12 11.89 13.04
CA PRO A 214 11.01 10.78 14.00
C PRO A 214 9.59 10.53 14.54
N ASP A 215 8.72 11.54 14.48
CA ASP A 215 7.43 11.58 15.17
C ASP A 215 6.26 11.49 14.19
N ALA A 216 6.21 10.41 13.41
CA ALA A 216 5.06 10.13 12.55
C ALA A 216 3.80 9.83 13.38
N ILE A 217 2.67 10.39 12.94
CA ILE A 217 1.34 10.15 13.50
C ILE A 217 0.43 9.69 12.37
N LEU A 218 -0.30 8.59 12.60
CA LEU A 218 -1.31 8.08 11.69
C LEU A 218 -2.68 8.29 12.33
N ARG A 219 -3.55 9.09 11.72
CA ARG A 219 -4.90 9.34 12.22
C ARG A 219 -5.91 8.41 11.56
N TYR A 220 -6.76 7.80 12.37
CA TYR A 220 -8.01 7.21 11.90
C TYR A 220 -9.19 8.06 12.31
N THR A 221 -10.07 8.34 11.36
CA THR A 221 -11.36 9.01 11.59
C THR A 221 -12.49 8.00 11.49
N ALA A 222 -13.49 8.12 12.34
CA ALA A 222 -14.69 7.29 12.27
C ALA A 222 -15.35 7.40 10.89
N SER A 223 -15.76 6.26 10.34
CA SER A 223 -16.41 6.12 9.04
C SER A 223 -17.35 4.92 9.06
N ASP A 224 -18.02 4.64 7.95
CA ASP A 224 -18.82 3.41 7.79
C ASP A 224 -17.99 2.11 7.74
N MET A 225 -16.65 2.19 7.87
CA MET A 225 -15.74 1.04 7.86
C MET A 225 -15.79 0.25 6.54
N CYS A 226 -16.01 0.95 5.42
CA CYS A 226 -15.92 0.37 4.08
C CYS A 226 -14.47 0.34 3.60
N LEU A 227 -14.00 -0.82 3.12
CA LEU A 227 -12.66 -0.95 2.57
C LEU A 227 -12.55 -0.34 1.18
N TRP A 228 -11.66 0.65 1.05
CA TRP A 228 -11.23 1.24 -0.22
C TRP A 228 -9.79 0.88 -0.52
N THR A 229 -9.49 0.70 -1.80
CA THR A 229 -8.14 0.35 -2.26
C THR A 229 -7.73 1.16 -3.48
N HIS A 230 -6.48 1.62 -3.47
CA HIS A 230 -5.85 2.19 -4.67
C HIS A 230 -4.69 1.28 -5.06
N SER A 231 -4.47 1.13 -6.36
CA SER A 231 -3.44 0.28 -6.93
C SER A 231 -2.64 1.05 -7.96
N ASP A 232 -1.33 0.80 -7.99
CA ASP A 232 -0.42 1.38 -8.97
C ASP A 232 0.73 0.42 -9.30
N ALA A 233 1.35 0.59 -10.47
CA ALA A 233 2.55 -0.14 -10.82
C ALA A 233 3.58 0.67 -11.63
N SER A 234 4.80 0.71 -11.12
CA SER A 234 5.92 1.27 -11.86
C SER A 234 6.59 0.21 -12.73
N TYR A 235 6.42 0.34 -14.06
CA TYR A 235 6.92 -0.61 -15.06
C TYR A 235 8.44 -0.53 -15.26
N LEU A 236 9.12 -1.69 -15.15
CA LEU A 236 10.58 -1.86 -15.32
C LEU A 236 11.46 -0.93 -14.47
N SER A 237 10.94 -0.37 -13.38
CA SER A 237 11.63 0.63 -12.55
C SER A 237 12.67 0.08 -11.59
N VAL A 238 12.81 -1.24 -11.52
CA VAL A 238 13.65 -1.95 -10.53
C VAL A 238 14.77 -2.71 -11.25
N ILE A 239 15.88 -2.94 -10.54
CA ILE A 239 17.02 -3.75 -11.01
C ILE A 239 16.54 -5.06 -11.66
N LYS A 240 17.27 -5.51 -12.70
CA LYS A 240 16.91 -6.68 -13.52
C LYS A 240 15.58 -6.51 -14.29
N ALA A 241 15.25 -5.26 -14.65
CA ALA A 241 14.06 -4.92 -15.41
C ALA A 241 12.78 -5.45 -14.74
N ARG A 242 12.72 -5.37 -13.40
CA ARG A 242 11.53 -5.72 -12.64
C ARG A 242 10.63 -4.51 -12.47
N SER A 243 9.35 -4.77 -12.24
CA SER A 243 8.39 -3.72 -11.91
C SER A 243 8.24 -3.61 -10.39
N ARG A 244 7.70 -2.50 -9.92
CA ARG A 244 7.24 -2.34 -8.54
C ARG A 244 5.72 -2.16 -8.55
N VAL A 245 5.01 -2.84 -7.67
CA VAL A 245 3.58 -2.69 -7.47
C VAL A 245 3.31 -2.15 -6.08
N ALA A 246 2.27 -1.33 -5.96
CA ALA A 246 1.80 -0.87 -4.66
C ALA A 246 0.29 -0.93 -4.55
N GLY A 247 -0.17 -1.13 -3.32
CA GLY A 247 -1.57 -1.09 -2.92
C GLY A 247 -1.73 -0.22 -1.68
N TYR A 248 -2.65 0.72 -1.69
CA TYR A 248 -2.98 1.58 -0.55
C TYR A 248 -4.38 1.21 -0.03
N PHE A 249 -4.47 0.79 1.23
CA PHE A 249 -5.70 0.28 1.84
C PHE A 249 -6.13 1.19 2.99
N PHE A 250 -7.37 1.67 2.95
CA PHE A 250 -7.92 2.55 3.97
C PHE A 250 -9.42 2.30 4.14
N LEU A 251 -9.95 2.70 5.29
CA LEU A 251 -11.38 2.61 5.58
C LEU A 251 -12.01 3.98 5.41
N SER A 252 -13.17 4.03 4.77
CA SER A 252 -13.94 5.25 4.55
C SER A 252 -15.43 4.93 4.56
N ASP A 253 -16.24 5.94 4.32
CA ASP A 253 -17.68 5.80 4.11
C ASP A 253 -18.01 4.97 2.87
N PHE A 254 -19.25 4.49 2.80
CA PHE A 254 -19.72 3.75 1.64
C PHE A 254 -19.71 4.64 0.38
N PRO A 255 -19.43 4.07 -0.82
CA PRO A 255 -19.69 4.77 -2.07
C PRO A 255 -21.16 5.20 -2.15
N GLU A 256 -21.44 6.34 -2.80
CA GLU A 256 -22.83 6.81 -3.01
C GLU A 256 -23.74 5.74 -3.62
N ASN A 257 -23.18 4.91 -4.52
CA ASN A 257 -23.84 3.74 -5.06
C ASN A 257 -22.97 2.49 -4.91
N PRO A 258 -23.19 1.67 -3.86
CA PRO A 258 -22.40 0.46 -3.61
C PRO A 258 -22.48 -0.61 -4.72
N ASP A 259 -23.53 -0.58 -5.53
CA ASP A 259 -23.75 -1.56 -6.60
C ASP A 259 -23.01 -1.22 -7.90
N LYS A 260 -22.41 -0.04 -7.99
CA LYS A 260 -21.70 0.43 -9.19
C LYS A 260 -20.28 0.88 -8.87
N PRO A 261 -19.35 0.79 -9.83
CA PRO A 261 -18.06 1.45 -9.70
C PRO A 261 -18.26 2.97 -9.59
N PRO A 262 -17.45 3.67 -8.77
CA PRO A 262 -17.45 5.15 -8.73
C PRO A 262 -17.24 5.73 -10.14
N GLY A 263 -18.18 6.55 -10.61
CA GLY A 263 -18.12 7.25 -11.90
C GLY A 263 -17.17 8.43 -11.85
N ASP A 264 -16.61 8.87 -12.99
CA ASP A 264 -15.50 9.85 -13.03
C ASP A 264 -15.72 11.16 -12.28
N THR A 265 -16.97 11.59 -12.13
CA THR A 265 -17.40 12.81 -11.43
C THR A 265 -17.80 12.58 -9.98
N ASP A 266 -17.85 11.33 -9.51
CA ASP A 266 -18.22 11.03 -8.13
C ASP A 266 -17.10 11.53 -7.19
N PRO A 267 -17.45 12.16 -6.06
CA PRO A 267 -16.47 12.66 -5.11
C PRO A 267 -15.60 11.50 -4.61
N PRO A 268 -14.31 11.73 -4.40
CA PRO A 268 -13.45 10.70 -3.83
C PRO A 268 -13.86 10.40 -2.38
N PRO A 269 -13.55 9.20 -1.88
CA PRO A 269 -13.81 8.86 -0.49
C PRO A 269 -13.08 9.80 0.47
N ALA A 270 -13.70 10.06 1.62
CA ALA A 270 -13.07 10.80 2.70
C ALA A 270 -11.67 10.26 3.01
N SER A 271 -10.72 11.17 3.25
CA SER A 271 -9.36 10.77 3.57
C SER A 271 -9.31 10.10 4.94
N ASN A 272 -8.56 9.00 5.03
CA ASN A 272 -8.33 8.28 6.27
C ASN A 272 -6.92 7.67 6.24
N GLY A 273 -6.36 7.43 7.41
CA GLY A 273 -5.08 6.77 7.57
C GLY A 273 -5.06 5.40 6.87
N ALA A 274 -3.91 5.02 6.33
CA ALA A 274 -3.72 3.71 5.75
C ALA A 274 -3.85 2.62 6.83
N VAL A 275 -4.74 1.65 6.64
CA VAL A 275 -4.75 0.41 7.45
C VAL A 275 -3.60 -0.50 7.03
N SER A 276 -3.23 -0.45 5.76
CA SER A 276 -2.08 -1.17 5.22
C SER A 276 -1.57 -0.50 3.95
N VAL A 277 -0.27 -0.65 3.69
CA VAL A 277 0.34 -0.28 2.41
C VAL A 277 1.18 -1.45 1.92
N LEU A 278 0.82 -1.98 0.76
CA LEU A 278 1.58 -2.99 0.06
C LEU A 278 2.61 -2.30 -0.83
N VAL A 279 3.87 -2.68 -0.70
CA VAL A 279 4.93 -2.35 -1.66
C VAL A 279 5.68 -3.62 -1.99
N GLN A 280 5.66 -4.04 -3.24
CA GLN A 280 6.23 -5.31 -3.65
C GLN A 280 6.90 -5.21 -5.01
N ILE A 281 7.98 -5.98 -5.17
CA ILE A 281 8.64 -6.22 -6.45
C ILE A 281 8.21 -7.62 -6.90
N PRO A 282 7.31 -7.75 -7.90
CA PRO A 282 6.92 -9.05 -8.42
C PRO A 282 8.12 -9.87 -8.87
N LYS A 283 8.02 -11.19 -8.78
CA LYS A 283 9.10 -12.09 -9.23
C LYS A 283 9.18 -12.13 -10.75
N GLU A 284 8.02 -11.98 -11.38
CA GLU A 284 7.79 -11.95 -12.81
C GLU A 284 8.35 -10.67 -13.43
N VAL A 285 8.90 -10.80 -14.65
CA VAL A 285 9.19 -9.66 -15.51
C VAL A 285 7.95 -9.41 -16.33
N LEU A 286 7.36 -8.22 -16.15
CA LEU A 286 6.13 -7.84 -16.83
C LEU A 286 6.49 -7.31 -18.22
N SER A 287 5.64 -7.57 -19.20
CA SER A 287 5.93 -7.31 -20.62
C SER A 287 5.41 -5.95 -21.10
N SER A 288 4.58 -5.28 -20.32
CA SER A 288 4.05 -3.95 -20.62
C SER A 288 3.59 -3.19 -19.36
N ALA A 289 3.43 -1.88 -19.47
CA ALA A 289 2.85 -1.06 -18.40
C ALA A 289 1.42 -1.50 -18.03
N ALA A 290 0.58 -1.83 -19.02
CA ALA A 290 -0.77 -2.34 -18.75
C ALA A 290 -0.76 -3.69 -18.00
N GLU A 291 0.21 -4.56 -18.28
CA GLU A 291 0.39 -5.79 -17.51
C GLU A 291 0.88 -5.50 -16.10
N ALA A 292 1.77 -4.51 -15.92
CA ALA A 292 2.21 -4.06 -14.61
C ALA A 292 1.07 -3.56 -13.75
N GLU A 293 0.21 -2.71 -14.31
CA GLU A 293 -0.96 -2.16 -13.63
C GLU A 293 -1.98 -3.25 -13.28
N LEU A 294 -2.22 -4.19 -14.20
CA LEU A 294 -3.08 -5.34 -13.93
C LEU A 294 -2.50 -6.25 -12.83
N ALA A 295 -1.16 -6.43 -12.80
CA ALA A 295 -0.48 -7.14 -11.73
C ALA A 295 -0.62 -6.39 -10.40
N GLY A 296 -0.50 -5.06 -10.40
CA GLY A 296 -0.78 -4.21 -9.24
C GLY A 296 -2.18 -4.48 -8.69
N GLY A 297 -3.20 -4.42 -9.56
CA GLY A 297 -4.58 -4.70 -9.17
C GLY A 297 -4.77 -6.12 -8.61
N TYR A 298 -4.10 -7.11 -9.20
CA TYR A 298 -4.09 -8.49 -8.69
C TYR A 298 -3.50 -8.60 -7.28
N TYR A 299 -2.30 -8.04 -7.05
CA TYR A 299 -1.64 -8.10 -5.74
C TYR A 299 -2.43 -7.33 -4.68
N THR A 300 -2.95 -6.16 -5.02
CA THR A 300 -3.80 -5.34 -4.15
C THR A 300 -5.07 -6.09 -3.76
N ALA A 301 -5.79 -6.66 -4.73
CA ALA A 301 -7.02 -7.41 -4.45
C ALA A 301 -6.76 -8.68 -3.62
N LYS A 302 -5.62 -9.34 -3.82
CA LYS A 302 -5.25 -10.52 -3.03
C LYS A 302 -5.10 -10.20 -1.55
N GLU A 303 -4.51 -9.05 -1.21
CA GLU A 303 -4.40 -8.56 0.17
C GLU A 303 -5.73 -8.00 0.70
N ALA A 304 -6.57 -7.43 -0.16
CA ALA A 304 -7.90 -6.93 0.22
C ALA A 304 -8.88 -8.05 0.62
N VAL A 305 -8.85 -9.21 -0.04
CA VAL A 305 -9.77 -10.32 0.27
C VAL A 305 -9.78 -10.72 1.75
N PRO A 306 -8.65 -11.02 2.41
CA PRO A 306 -8.65 -11.31 3.85
C PRO A 306 -9.07 -10.11 4.70
N MET A 307 -8.77 -8.87 4.29
CA MET A 307 -9.24 -7.67 5.01
C MET A 307 -10.77 -7.54 4.97
N ARG A 308 -11.41 -7.86 3.83
CA ARG A 308 -12.87 -7.88 3.72
C ARG A 308 -13.49 -8.89 4.68
N ILE A 309 -12.92 -10.10 4.73
CA ILE A 309 -13.37 -11.17 5.63
C ILE A 309 -13.22 -10.73 7.09
N LEU A 310 -12.08 -10.13 7.45
CA LEU A 310 -11.85 -9.57 8.78
C LEU A 310 -12.92 -8.52 9.15
N LEU A 311 -13.23 -7.59 8.24
CA LEU A 311 -14.25 -6.58 8.48
C LEU A 311 -15.64 -7.21 8.67
N GLU A 312 -16.01 -8.20 7.86
CA GLU A 312 -17.26 -8.95 8.02
C GLU A 312 -17.30 -9.70 9.36
N GLU A 313 -16.21 -10.37 9.76
CA GLU A 313 -16.07 -11.05 11.06
C GLU A 313 -16.13 -10.06 12.25
N LEU A 314 -15.71 -8.81 12.04
CA LEU A 314 -15.84 -7.71 13.02
C LEU A 314 -17.25 -7.10 13.10
N GLY A 315 -18.15 -7.50 12.20
CA GLY A 315 -19.53 -7.01 12.10
C GLY A 315 -19.71 -5.82 11.17
N HIS A 316 -18.79 -5.61 10.22
CA HIS A 316 -18.84 -4.54 9.20
C HIS A 316 -19.03 -5.16 7.81
N PRO A 317 -20.28 -5.37 7.34
CA PRO A 317 -20.55 -5.92 6.01
C PRO A 317 -19.88 -5.08 4.92
N GLN A 318 -19.32 -5.76 3.91
CA GLN A 318 -18.56 -5.09 2.85
C GLN A 318 -19.30 -5.14 1.50
N PRO A 319 -19.60 -4.01 0.85
CA PRO A 319 -20.02 -3.99 -0.56
C PRO A 319 -18.85 -4.43 -1.45
N PRO A 320 -18.99 -4.58 -2.78
CA PRO A 320 -17.82 -4.81 -3.63
C PRO A 320 -16.75 -3.73 -3.40
N THR A 321 -15.51 -4.12 -3.10
CA THR A 321 -14.45 -3.16 -2.72
C THR A 321 -14.10 -2.28 -3.92
N PRO A 322 -14.16 -0.94 -3.78
CA PRO A 322 -13.63 -0.05 -4.79
C PRO A 322 -12.10 -0.22 -4.92
N LEU A 323 -11.64 -0.51 -6.13
CA LEU A 323 -10.23 -0.63 -6.49
C LEU A 323 -9.91 0.37 -7.59
N GLN A 324 -9.26 1.47 -7.21
CA GLN A 324 -8.84 2.53 -8.11
C GLN A 324 -7.50 2.18 -8.78
N THR A 325 -7.38 2.42 -10.08
CA THR A 325 -6.11 2.41 -10.83
C THR A 325 -6.10 3.58 -11.82
N ASP A 326 -4.91 4.04 -12.23
CA ASP A 326 -4.78 5.13 -13.21
C ASP A 326 -4.59 4.64 -14.64
N ASN A 327 -4.73 3.33 -14.88
CA ASN A 327 -4.59 2.73 -16.19
C ASN A 327 -5.92 2.24 -16.76
N SER A 328 -6.42 2.96 -17.77
CA SER A 328 -7.69 2.64 -18.43
C SER A 328 -7.67 1.29 -19.15
N THR A 329 -6.49 0.85 -19.64
CA THR A 329 -6.36 -0.47 -20.28
C THR A 329 -6.45 -1.60 -19.24
N ALA A 330 -5.78 -1.47 -18.09
CA ALA A 330 -5.89 -2.44 -17.00
C ALA A 330 -7.33 -2.51 -16.47
N THR A 331 -7.96 -1.35 -16.26
CA THR A 331 -9.39 -1.24 -15.88
C THR A 331 -10.28 -1.97 -16.90
N GLY A 332 -10.07 -1.71 -18.19
CA GLY A 332 -10.89 -2.33 -19.23
C GLY A 332 -10.66 -3.84 -19.38
N ILE A 333 -9.47 -4.34 -19.06
CA ILE A 333 -9.19 -5.77 -18.99
C ILE A 333 -9.88 -6.41 -17.78
N ALA A 334 -9.83 -5.78 -16.61
CA ALA A 334 -10.49 -6.26 -15.39
C ALA A 334 -12.02 -6.34 -15.55
N ASN A 335 -12.60 -5.40 -16.29
CA ASN A 335 -14.04 -5.27 -16.49
C ASN A 335 -14.57 -5.91 -17.80
N ASP A 336 -13.75 -6.66 -18.54
CA ASP A 336 -14.10 -7.24 -19.86
C ASP A 336 -14.57 -6.23 -20.93
N THR A 337 -14.22 -4.94 -20.80
CA THR A 337 -14.63 -3.91 -21.77
C THR A 337 -13.66 -3.74 -22.94
N VAL A 338 -12.46 -4.34 -22.86
CA VAL A 338 -11.43 -4.25 -23.91
C VAL A 338 -11.23 -5.60 -24.62
N ARG A 339 -11.13 -5.56 -25.97
CA ARG A 339 -10.82 -6.74 -26.78
C ARG A 339 -9.39 -7.22 -26.55
N GLN A 340 -9.24 -8.41 -25.97
CA GLN A 340 -7.96 -9.05 -25.66
C GLN A 340 -7.26 -9.60 -26.92
N ARG A 341 -6.75 -8.72 -27.80
CA ARG A 341 -5.92 -9.15 -28.94
C ARG A 341 -4.47 -9.36 -28.52
N ARG A 342 -3.79 -8.28 -28.10
CA ARG A 342 -2.37 -8.30 -27.68
C ARG A 342 -2.16 -8.71 -26.22
N SER A 343 -3.20 -8.66 -25.38
CA SER A 343 -3.10 -9.04 -23.96
C SER A 343 -3.15 -10.55 -23.71
N LYS A 344 -3.44 -11.40 -24.70
CA LYS A 344 -3.50 -12.87 -24.51
C LYS A 344 -2.22 -13.49 -23.93
N ALA A 345 -1.08 -12.81 -24.12
CA ALA A 345 0.21 -13.24 -23.59
C ALA A 345 0.43 -12.86 -22.11
N MET A 346 -0.44 -12.04 -21.51
CA MET A 346 -0.37 -11.69 -20.08
C MET A 346 -0.59 -12.93 -19.22
N ASP A 347 0.10 -12.99 -18.09
CA ASP A 347 -0.04 -14.10 -17.15
C ASP A 347 -1.48 -14.25 -16.69
N MET A 348 -2.01 -15.48 -16.79
CA MET A 348 -3.41 -15.77 -16.49
C MET A 348 -3.78 -15.49 -15.03
N ARG A 349 -2.80 -15.47 -14.12
CA ARG A 349 -3.02 -15.08 -12.72
C ARG A 349 -3.54 -13.66 -12.59
N PHE A 350 -3.12 -12.73 -13.46
CA PHE A 350 -3.60 -11.35 -13.40
C PHE A 350 -5.05 -11.23 -13.86
N TYR A 351 -5.56 -12.18 -14.65
CA TYR A 351 -7.00 -12.26 -14.97
C TYR A 351 -7.87 -12.74 -13.81
N TRP A 352 -7.29 -13.19 -12.70
CA TRP A 352 -8.05 -13.50 -11.49
C TRP A 352 -8.85 -12.29 -10.99
N ILE A 353 -8.34 -11.06 -11.17
CA ILE A 353 -9.08 -9.85 -10.78
C ILE A 353 -10.41 -9.73 -11.52
N ARG A 354 -10.45 -10.12 -12.79
CA ARG A 354 -11.67 -10.13 -13.60
C ARG A 354 -12.70 -11.09 -13.03
N ASP A 355 -12.28 -12.28 -12.59
CA ASP A 355 -13.19 -13.24 -11.99
C ASP A 355 -13.75 -12.70 -10.67
N ARG A 356 -12.96 -11.93 -9.92
CA ARG A 356 -13.40 -11.25 -8.70
C ARG A 356 -14.38 -10.11 -8.96
N VAL A 357 -14.20 -9.35 -10.03
CA VAL A 357 -15.18 -8.36 -10.52
C VAL A 357 -16.49 -9.05 -10.90
N ARG A 358 -16.44 -10.15 -11.67
CA ARG A 358 -17.63 -10.92 -12.06
C ARG A 358 -18.39 -11.49 -10.85
N GLN A 359 -17.68 -11.84 -9.78
CA GLN A 359 -18.26 -12.28 -8.51
C GLN A 359 -18.80 -11.13 -7.66
N LYS A 360 -18.73 -9.88 -8.14
CA LYS A 360 -19.08 -8.67 -7.39
C LYS A 360 -18.33 -8.56 -6.07
N GLN A 361 -17.07 -9.00 -6.03
CA GLN A 361 -16.20 -8.78 -4.86
C GLN A 361 -15.45 -7.45 -4.94
N PHE A 362 -15.21 -6.95 -6.16
CA PHE A 362 -14.50 -5.70 -6.42
C PHE A 362 -15.18 -4.91 -7.52
N HIS A 363 -15.11 -3.58 -7.40
CA HIS A 363 -15.38 -2.63 -8.47
C HIS A 363 -14.06 -1.98 -8.88
N VAL A 364 -13.51 -2.41 -10.03
CA VAL A 364 -12.28 -1.81 -10.57
C VAL A 364 -12.64 -0.60 -11.42
N TYR A 365 -12.09 0.56 -11.11
CA TYR A 365 -12.40 1.81 -11.80
C TYR A 365 -11.15 2.67 -12.03
N TRP A 366 -11.26 3.54 -13.03
CA TRP A 366 -10.18 4.43 -13.42
C TRP A 366 -10.34 5.80 -12.75
N ARG A 367 -9.21 6.40 -12.36
CA ARG A 367 -9.10 7.82 -12.00
C ARG A 367 -7.74 8.37 -12.44
N LYS A 368 -7.62 9.69 -12.52
CA LYS A 368 -6.34 10.36 -12.81
C LYS A 368 -5.27 9.95 -11.78
N GLY A 369 -4.06 9.67 -12.24
CA GLY A 369 -2.94 9.22 -11.39
C GLY A 369 -2.57 10.19 -10.26
N THR A 370 -2.83 11.49 -10.42
CA THR A 370 -2.64 12.49 -9.36
C THR A 370 -3.54 12.26 -8.14
N LEU A 371 -4.65 11.53 -8.32
CA LEU A 371 -5.57 11.10 -7.25
C LEU A 371 -5.26 9.69 -6.74
N ASN A 372 -4.24 9.02 -7.30
CA ASN A 372 -3.87 7.67 -6.93
C ASN A 372 -2.88 7.66 -5.75
N ARG A 373 -3.39 7.45 -4.53
CA ARG A 373 -2.57 7.34 -3.31
C ARG A 373 -1.50 6.23 -3.37
N ALA A 374 -1.65 5.22 -4.22
CA ALA A 374 -0.64 4.16 -4.38
C ALA A 374 0.59 4.61 -5.21
N ASP A 375 0.48 5.66 -6.02
CA ASP A 375 1.54 6.16 -6.91
C ASP A 375 2.83 6.50 -6.14
N TYR A 376 2.67 7.17 -5.00
CA TYR A 376 3.77 7.53 -4.11
C TYR A 376 4.62 6.32 -3.68
N PHE A 377 4.02 5.14 -3.63
CA PHE A 377 4.66 3.91 -3.16
C PHE A 377 5.26 3.06 -4.30
N THR A 378 5.17 3.48 -5.56
CA THR A 378 5.78 2.77 -6.69
C THR A 378 7.05 3.44 -7.21
N LYS A 379 7.31 4.70 -6.86
CA LYS A 379 8.37 5.54 -7.44
C LYS A 379 9.35 6.07 -6.39
N HIS A 380 10.53 6.48 -6.89
CA HIS A 380 11.48 7.26 -6.09
C HIS A 380 11.27 8.75 -6.35
N HIS A 381 10.64 9.43 -5.40
CA HIS A 381 10.32 10.84 -5.49
C HIS A 381 11.45 11.77 -5.00
N PRO A 382 11.53 13.02 -5.50
CA PRO A 382 12.43 14.03 -4.98
C PRO A 382 12.02 14.47 -3.56
N PRO A 383 12.95 15.03 -2.76
CA PRO A 383 12.65 15.55 -1.42
C PRO A 383 11.47 16.52 -1.35
N SER A 384 11.31 17.41 -2.33
CA SER A 384 10.19 18.36 -2.37
C SER A 384 8.85 17.64 -2.39
N HIS A 385 8.69 16.64 -3.27
CA HIS A 385 7.45 15.88 -3.35
C HIS A 385 7.15 15.14 -2.05
N HIS A 386 8.15 14.55 -1.40
CA HIS A 386 7.95 13.94 -0.08
C HIS A 386 7.44 14.94 0.95
N GLN A 387 7.93 16.18 0.95
CA GLN A 387 7.46 17.23 1.86
C GLN A 387 6.03 17.65 1.53
N ASP A 388 5.70 17.82 0.24
CA ASP A 388 4.40 18.26 -0.23
C ASP A 388 3.28 17.28 0.10
N VAL A 389 3.54 15.97 -0.04
CA VAL A 389 2.51 14.93 0.11
C VAL A 389 2.50 14.24 1.48
N ARG A 390 3.46 14.49 2.37
CA ARG A 390 3.58 13.78 3.66
C ARG A 390 2.31 13.89 4.49
N SER A 391 1.68 15.06 4.54
CA SER A 391 0.44 15.33 5.29
C SER A 391 -0.79 14.57 4.75
N THR A 392 -0.69 13.98 3.56
CA THR A 392 -1.72 13.06 3.05
C THR A 392 -1.65 11.72 3.77
N TYR A 393 -0.43 11.21 3.96
CA TYR A 393 -0.20 9.86 4.44
C TYR A 393 -0.05 9.79 5.95
N LEU A 394 0.32 10.91 6.57
CA LEU A 394 0.51 11.07 8.00
C LEU A 394 -0.19 12.33 8.47
N HIS A 395 -0.75 12.26 9.66
CA HIS A 395 -1.36 13.41 10.29
C HIS A 395 -0.28 14.42 10.68
N ASP A 396 -0.44 15.66 10.19
CA ASP A 396 0.31 16.83 10.63
C ASP A 396 -0.69 17.81 11.26
N PRO A 397 -0.63 18.05 12.59
CA PRO A 397 -1.55 18.97 13.25
C PRO A 397 -1.38 20.43 12.80
N ASN A 398 -0.29 20.76 12.10
CA ASN A 398 -0.01 22.11 11.61
C ASN A 398 -0.33 22.28 10.11
N ALA A 399 -0.73 21.21 9.40
CA ALA A 399 -1.08 21.30 7.98
C ALA A 399 -2.50 21.84 7.80
N SER A 400 -2.67 22.84 6.92
CA SER A 400 -3.97 23.50 6.71
C SER A 400 -4.97 22.69 5.89
N ARG A 401 -4.51 21.82 4.98
CA ARG A 401 -5.29 20.86 4.14
C ARG A 401 -4.37 19.75 3.61
N ASN A 402 -4.90 18.57 3.27
CA ASN A 402 -4.09 17.53 2.64
C ASN A 402 -3.95 17.74 1.11
N TYR A 403 -2.87 17.23 0.51
CA TYR A 403 -2.53 17.47 -0.91
C TYR A 403 -3.63 16.97 -1.87
N PHE A 404 -4.30 15.87 -1.56
CA PHE A 404 -5.34 15.30 -2.43
C PHE A 404 -6.66 16.06 -2.36
N GLU A 405 -6.97 16.71 -1.23
CA GLU A 405 -8.08 17.66 -1.12
C GLU A 405 -7.83 18.89 -2.00
N ILE A 406 -6.61 19.44 -1.96
CA ILE A 406 -6.22 20.58 -2.81
C ILE A 406 -6.37 20.24 -4.29
N LEU A 407 -5.88 19.07 -4.70
CA LEU A 407 -6.00 18.62 -6.09
C LEU A 407 -7.45 18.36 -6.55
N GLN A 408 -8.41 18.20 -5.63
CA GLN A 408 -9.82 18.04 -6.01
C GLN A 408 -10.43 19.39 -6.36
N ASP A 409 -10.13 20.43 -5.57
CA ASP A 409 -10.61 21.80 -5.82
C ASP A 409 -10.17 22.29 -7.22
N ASP A 410 -8.95 21.93 -7.67
CA ASP A 410 -8.43 22.28 -8.99
C ASP A 410 -9.15 21.58 -10.18
N VAL A 411 -9.89 20.47 -9.93
CA VAL A 411 -10.63 19.75 -10.99
C VAL A 411 -12.01 20.37 -11.22
N ASP A 412 -12.58 21.01 -10.21
CA ASP A 412 -13.87 21.70 -10.31
C ASP A 412 -13.75 23.09 -10.96
N GLU A 413 -12.53 23.63 -11.12
CA GLU A 413 -12.25 24.94 -11.74
C GLU A 413 -11.92 24.89 -13.25
N ASP A 414 -12.00 23.73 -13.92
CA ASP A 414 -11.90 23.69 -15.39
C ASP A 414 -13.17 24.30 -16.02
N VAL A 415 -13.16 25.63 -16.13
CA VAL A 415 -14.14 26.50 -16.79
C VAL A 415 -14.52 25.93 -18.16
N GLU A 416 -15.84 25.75 -18.38
CA GLU A 416 -16.40 25.43 -19.70
C GLU A 416 -15.77 26.33 -20.78
N PRO A 417 -15.27 25.78 -21.90
CA PRO A 417 -14.76 26.62 -22.97
C PRO A 417 -15.90 27.50 -23.46
N GLU A 418 -15.74 28.82 -23.35
CA GLU A 418 -16.68 29.79 -23.88
C GLU A 418 -17.02 29.44 -25.35
N PRO A 419 -18.31 29.50 -25.75
CA PRO A 419 -18.69 29.20 -27.11
C PRO A 419 -17.97 30.20 -28.03
N PRO A 420 -17.42 29.75 -29.17
CA PRO A 420 -16.72 30.65 -30.07
C PRO A 420 -17.67 31.74 -30.55
N ASP A 421 -17.26 32.98 -30.31
CA ASP A 421 -17.88 34.18 -30.88
C ASP A 421 -18.10 34.02 -32.39
N GLY A 422 -19.20 34.63 -32.85
CA GLY A 422 -19.76 34.49 -34.20
C GLY A 422 -18.82 34.80 -35.37
N PRO A 423 -19.31 34.58 -36.60
CA PRO A 423 -18.46 34.42 -37.78
C PRO A 423 -17.70 35.71 -38.15
N VAL A 424 -16.38 35.61 -38.18
CA VAL A 424 -15.48 36.62 -38.76
C VAL A 424 -15.62 36.59 -40.30
N PRO A 425 -15.74 37.75 -40.99
CA PRO A 425 -16.02 37.78 -42.42
C PRO A 425 -14.78 37.46 -43.27
N SER A 426 -14.99 36.67 -44.32
CA SER A 426 -13.98 36.26 -45.31
C SER A 426 -13.45 37.46 -46.13
N PRO A 427 -12.14 37.52 -46.43
CA PRO A 427 -11.59 38.47 -47.41
C PRO A 427 -11.80 37.97 -48.85
N PRO A 428 -11.79 38.87 -49.86
CA PRO A 428 -12.21 38.54 -51.21
C PRO A 428 -11.14 37.73 -51.96
N ALA A 429 -11.64 36.86 -52.85
CA ALA A 429 -10.87 36.05 -53.75
C ALA A 429 -10.25 36.91 -54.87
N ASP A 430 -8.98 36.66 -55.17
CA ASP A 430 -8.41 36.94 -56.49
C ASP A 430 -7.66 35.73 -57.02
N SER A 431 -7.95 35.47 -58.29
CA SER A 431 -7.60 34.35 -59.14
C SER A 431 -6.13 34.34 -59.61
N LEU A 432 -5.61 33.13 -59.89
CA LEU A 432 -4.92 32.73 -61.14
C LEU A 432 -4.40 31.27 -60.96
N SER A 433 -5.02 30.28 -61.63
CA SER A 433 -4.45 29.45 -62.73
C SER A 433 -2.97 29.02 -62.54
N SER A 434 -2.50 27.81 -62.79
CA SER A 434 -2.96 26.60 -63.47
C SER A 434 -1.77 25.63 -63.45
N ASN A 435 -1.98 24.34 -63.23
CA ASN A 435 -1.54 23.24 -64.13
C ASN A 435 -1.42 21.90 -63.42
N ALA A 436 -1.91 20.90 -64.14
CA ALA A 436 -1.99 19.49 -63.86
C ALA A 436 -0.71 18.72 -64.27
N HIS A 437 -0.56 17.52 -63.71
CA HIS A 437 -0.07 16.24 -64.26
C HIS A 437 0.67 15.45 -63.16
N SER A 438 0.12 14.36 -62.63
CA SER A 438 0.07 12.95 -63.12
C SER A 438 1.40 12.20 -62.98
N ASP A 439 1.31 11.01 -62.36
CA ASP A 439 2.08 9.75 -62.56
C ASP A 439 2.40 9.12 -61.18
N GLU A 440 1.76 8.02 -60.75
CA GLU A 440 1.85 6.60 -61.13
C GLU A 440 3.15 5.86 -60.71
N SER A 441 2.93 4.67 -60.11
CA SER A 441 3.87 3.57 -59.81
C SER A 441 4.95 3.86 -58.73
N GLY A 442 5.23 3.02 -57.74
CA GLY A 442 5.09 1.57 -57.61
C GLY A 442 6.48 1.01 -57.29
N GLU A 443 6.70 0.44 -56.11
CA GLU A 443 7.70 -0.62 -55.85
C GLU A 443 7.67 -1.07 -54.38
N GLY A 444 7.49 -2.38 -54.20
CA GLY A 444 7.73 -3.09 -52.95
C GLY A 444 9.02 -3.89 -53.04
N VAL A 445 9.69 -4.10 -51.90
CA VAL A 445 10.86 -4.99 -51.73
C VAL A 445 10.76 -5.57 -50.31
N LEU A 446 10.28 -6.81 -50.16
CA LEU A 446 11.01 -8.08 -50.06
C LEU A 446 11.71 -8.34 -48.72
N ILE A 447 11.20 -9.39 -48.05
CA ILE A 447 11.72 -10.09 -46.88
C ILE A 447 12.75 -11.14 -47.35
N PRO A 448 13.88 -11.32 -46.65
CA PRO A 448 14.64 -12.56 -46.72
C PRO A 448 14.44 -13.42 -45.46
N SER A 449 13.91 -14.61 -45.68
CA SER A 449 14.00 -15.78 -44.81
C SER A 449 15.42 -16.37 -44.85
N HIS A 450 16.00 -16.73 -43.71
CA HIS A 450 16.82 -17.92 -43.49
C HIS A 450 17.40 -17.89 -42.06
N TYR A 451 17.00 -18.85 -41.21
CA TYR A 451 17.92 -19.82 -40.60
C TYR A 451 17.10 -20.91 -39.89
N ARG A 452 17.36 -22.14 -40.33
CA ARG A 452 16.88 -23.41 -39.78
C ARG A 452 17.96 -23.96 -38.85
N ASP A 453 17.49 -24.65 -37.81
CA ASP A 453 18.05 -25.81 -37.13
C ASP A 453 19.47 -25.73 -36.56
N LEU A 454 19.58 -25.91 -35.23
CA LEU A 454 20.59 -26.74 -34.57
C LEU A 454 19.99 -27.30 -33.27
N ASP A 455 20.29 -28.57 -33.03
CA ASP A 455 19.76 -29.54 -32.07
C ASP A 455 19.83 -29.18 -30.57
#